data_AF-A0A212D8I2-F1
#
_entry.id   AF-A0A212D8I2-F1
#
_cell.length_a   1.000
_cell.length_b   1.000
_cell.length_c   1.000
_cell.angle_alpha   90.00
_cell.angle_beta   90.00
_cell.angle_gamma   90.00
#
_symmetry.space_group_name_H-M   'P 1'
#
loop_
_entity.id
_entity.type
_entity.pdbx_description
1 polymer ?
#
loop_
_entity_poly.entity_id
_entity_poly.type
_entity_poly.pdbx_seq_one_letter_code
_entity_poly.pdbx_strand_id
1 'polypeptide(L)'
;MNDQRVLVSGFPAELKLSEEELLDKLEIFFGKTKNGGGDVEMRELLQGGVMLGFTEDGVAQHLCQMGQFTVPLGKQQSCLTVSPYMSGKIQKAEVRPQPVPQSVLVLNIPDVLDSPELQDILEIHFQKPTRGGGEVEAVTVVPPGQRGLAVFTSKSG
;
A
#
# COMPACT_ATOMS: atom_id res chain seq x y z
N MET A 1 -14.94 -8.92 16.69
CA MET A 1 -14.34 -8.53 15.41
C MET A 1 -15.01 -9.43 14.36
N ASN A 2 -15.10 -8.99 13.10
CA ASN A 2 -15.83 -9.77 12.09
C ASN A 2 -14.86 -10.83 11.52
N ASP A 3 -14.59 -11.86 12.32
CA ASP A 3 -13.46 -12.78 12.18
C ASP A 3 -13.64 -13.81 11.05
N GLN A 4 -14.73 -13.67 10.29
CA GLN A 4 -15.13 -14.55 9.18
C GLN A 4 -14.78 -13.96 7.80
N ARG A 5 -14.03 -12.85 7.74
CA ARG A 5 -13.69 -12.17 6.49
C ARG A 5 -12.19 -12.13 6.24
N VAL A 6 -11.82 -12.34 4.98
CA VAL A 6 -10.44 -12.27 4.52
C VAL A 6 -10.30 -11.28 3.36
N LEU A 7 -9.11 -10.71 3.24
CA LEU A 7 -8.69 -9.90 2.10
C LEU A 7 -7.74 -10.73 1.23
N VAL A 8 -8.11 -10.92 -0.02
CA VAL A 8 -7.29 -11.54 -1.07
C VAL A 8 -6.63 -10.42 -1.89
N SER A 9 -5.31 -10.46 -2.03
CA SER A 9 -4.52 -9.46 -2.76
C SER A 9 -3.38 -10.10 -3.56
N GLY A 10 -2.63 -9.28 -4.32
CA GLY A 10 -1.54 -9.76 -5.18
C GLY A 10 -1.96 -10.14 -6.60
N PHE A 11 -3.04 -9.54 -7.10
CA PHE A 11 -3.50 -9.78 -8.47
C PHE A 11 -2.50 -9.21 -9.50
N PRO A 12 -2.25 -9.91 -10.61
CA PRO A 12 -1.35 -9.42 -11.66
C PRO A 12 -1.95 -8.21 -12.37
N ALA A 13 -1.13 -7.21 -12.69
CA ALA A 13 -1.57 -5.97 -13.33
C ALA A 13 -2.23 -6.18 -14.72
N GLU A 14 -1.87 -7.27 -15.39
CA GLU A 14 -2.32 -7.60 -16.76
C GLU A 14 -3.47 -8.61 -16.78
N LEU A 15 -4.16 -8.81 -15.65
CA LEU A 15 -5.22 -9.79 -15.54
C LEU A 15 -6.38 -9.48 -16.50
N LYS A 16 -6.58 -10.33 -17.51
CA LYS A 16 -7.68 -10.22 -18.49
C LYS A 16 -8.95 -10.90 -17.99
N LEU A 17 -9.47 -10.45 -16.85
CA LEU A 17 -10.76 -10.88 -16.32
C LEU A 17 -11.61 -9.66 -16.00
N SER A 18 -12.91 -9.74 -16.26
CA SER A 18 -13.86 -8.79 -15.70
C SER A 18 -13.97 -8.96 -14.18
N GLU A 19 -14.54 -7.96 -13.52
CA GLU A 19 -14.78 -7.98 -12.07
C GLU A 19 -15.56 -9.21 -11.63
N GLU A 20 -16.71 -9.48 -12.26
CA GLU A 20 -17.53 -10.65 -11.92
C GLU A 20 -16.81 -11.98 -12.18
N GLU A 21 -16.06 -12.10 -13.29
CA GLU A 21 -15.29 -13.33 -13.55
C GLU A 21 -14.19 -13.56 -12.50
N LEU A 22 -13.57 -12.50 -11.99
CA LEU A 22 -12.59 -12.60 -10.92
C LEU A 22 -13.29 -13.06 -9.63
N LEU A 23 -14.39 -12.41 -9.26
CA LEU A 23 -15.16 -12.74 -8.06
C LEU A 23 -15.66 -14.20 -8.10
N ASP A 24 -16.24 -14.64 -9.21
CA ASP A 24 -16.70 -16.01 -9.42
C ASP A 24 -15.56 -17.02 -9.26
N LYS A 25 -14.39 -16.75 -9.85
CA LYS A 25 -13.24 -17.67 -9.74
C LYS A 25 -12.73 -17.78 -8.31
N LEU A 26 -12.68 -16.67 -7.58
CA LEU A 26 -12.24 -16.65 -6.19
C LEU A 26 -13.26 -17.36 -5.30
N GLU A 27 -14.54 -17.11 -5.48
CA GLU A 27 -15.62 -17.81 -4.78
C GLU A 27 -15.55 -19.32 -5.03
N ILE A 28 -15.42 -19.75 -6.29
CA ILE A 28 -15.30 -21.18 -6.61
C ILE A 28 -14.02 -21.78 -6.01
N PHE A 29 -12.92 -21.04 -5.93
CA PHE A 29 -11.67 -21.56 -5.38
C PHE A 29 -11.73 -21.67 -3.86
N PHE A 30 -12.10 -20.60 -3.18
CA PHE A 30 -12.18 -20.54 -1.72
C PHE A 30 -13.47 -21.15 -1.16
N GLY A 31 -14.45 -21.49 -2.00
CA GLY A 31 -15.61 -22.29 -1.63
C GLY A 31 -15.30 -23.77 -1.40
N LYS A 32 -14.10 -24.23 -1.78
CA LYS A 32 -13.73 -25.65 -1.71
C LYS A 32 -13.00 -25.97 -0.41
N THR A 33 -13.56 -26.88 0.37
CA THR A 33 -12.93 -27.41 1.60
C THR A 33 -11.53 -27.98 1.39
N LYS A 34 -11.24 -28.56 0.22
CA LYS A 34 -9.88 -29.04 -0.12
C LYS A 34 -8.81 -27.94 -0.18
N ASN A 35 -9.24 -26.69 -0.39
CA ASN A 35 -8.37 -25.51 -0.37
C ASN A 35 -8.37 -24.85 1.03
N GLY A 36 -8.97 -25.50 2.03
CA GLY A 36 -9.15 -25.00 3.38
C GLY A 36 -10.13 -23.84 3.51
N GLY A 37 -10.97 -23.65 2.49
CA GLY A 37 -12.07 -22.69 2.48
C GLY A 37 -13.41 -23.32 2.87
N GLY A 38 -14.51 -22.61 2.62
CA GLY A 38 -15.87 -23.01 3.00
C GLY A 38 -16.92 -22.14 2.29
N ASP A 39 -18.19 -22.29 2.63
CA ASP A 39 -19.27 -21.58 1.96
C ASP A 39 -19.09 -20.05 2.06
N VAL A 40 -19.02 -19.39 0.89
CA VAL A 40 -18.83 -17.94 0.77
C VAL A 40 -20.18 -17.26 0.83
N GLU A 41 -20.38 -16.40 1.82
CA GLU A 41 -21.61 -15.62 2.00
C GLU A 41 -21.54 -14.27 1.28
N MET A 42 -20.34 -13.68 1.23
CA MET A 42 -20.14 -12.30 0.77
C MET A 42 -18.85 -12.18 -0.04
N ARG A 43 -18.90 -11.41 -1.12
CA ARG A 43 -17.74 -11.04 -1.93
C ARG A 43 -17.83 -9.57 -2.33
N GLU A 44 -16.72 -8.85 -2.24
CA GLU A 44 -16.67 -7.42 -2.58
C GLU A 44 -15.31 -7.08 -3.20
N LEU A 45 -15.31 -6.40 -4.35
CA LEU A 45 -14.09 -5.84 -4.92
C LEU A 45 -13.73 -4.53 -4.20
N LEU A 46 -12.49 -4.43 -3.74
CA LEU A 46 -11.96 -3.26 -3.02
C LEU A 46 -10.78 -2.66 -3.78
N GLN A 47 -10.37 -1.44 -3.40
CA GLN A 47 -9.14 -0.84 -3.93
C GLN A 47 -7.93 -1.67 -3.49
N GLY A 48 -7.38 -2.45 -4.42
CA GLY A 48 -6.19 -3.29 -4.21
C GLY A 48 -6.45 -4.73 -3.77
N GLY A 49 -7.73 -5.17 -3.68
CA GLY A 49 -8.03 -6.52 -3.19
C GLY A 49 -9.47 -6.98 -3.44
N VAL A 50 -9.76 -8.24 -3.10
CA VAL A 50 -11.12 -8.78 -3.01
C VAL A 50 -11.35 -9.24 -1.57
N MET A 51 -12.45 -8.80 -0.96
CA MET A 51 -12.89 -9.30 0.34
C MET A 51 -13.82 -10.49 0.14
N LEU A 52 -13.57 -11.57 0.87
CA LEU A 52 -14.46 -12.74 0.93
C LEU A 52 -14.90 -12.94 2.38
N GLY A 53 -16.21 -13.13 2.58
CA GLY A 53 -16.82 -13.50 3.85
C GLY A 53 -17.36 -14.92 3.80
N PHE A 54 -17.11 -15.69 4.86
CA PHE A 54 -17.50 -17.10 4.97
C PHE A 54 -18.61 -17.27 6.01
N THR A 55 -19.51 -18.22 5.77
CA THR A 55 -20.56 -18.56 6.74
C THR A 55 -20.01 -19.34 7.93
N GLU A 56 -18.99 -20.17 7.70
CA GLU A 56 -18.40 -21.06 8.68
C GLU A 56 -17.33 -20.35 9.53
N ASP A 57 -17.47 -20.47 10.84
CA ASP A 57 -16.46 -20.00 11.79
C ASP A 57 -15.13 -20.73 11.61
N GLY A 58 -14.03 -19.98 11.77
CA GLY A 58 -12.67 -20.52 11.70
C GLY A 58 -12.10 -20.69 10.29
N VAL A 59 -12.93 -20.68 9.23
CA VAL A 59 -12.45 -20.75 7.84
C VAL A 59 -11.53 -19.58 7.52
N ALA A 60 -11.95 -18.36 7.80
CA ALA A 60 -11.14 -17.16 7.56
C ALA A 60 -9.82 -17.20 8.35
N GLN A 61 -9.85 -17.61 9.62
CA GLN A 61 -8.63 -17.75 10.43
C GLN A 61 -7.66 -18.78 9.83
N HIS A 62 -8.17 -19.93 9.39
CA HIS A 62 -7.39 -20.98 8.76
C HIS A 62 -6.78 -20.52 7.42
N LEU A 63 -7.55 -19.84 6.57
CA LEU A 63 -7.07 -19.26 5.33
C LEU A 63 -5.96 -18.22 5.58
N CYS A 64 -6.11 -17.38 6.59
CA CYS A 64 -5.07 -16.42 6.98
C CYS A 64 -3.80 -17.09 7.53
N GLN A 65 -3.90 -18.23 8.22
CA GLN A 65 -2.73 -18.98 8.68
C GLN A 65 -1.92 -19.57 7.52
N MET A 66 -2.61 -20.05 6.46
CA MET A 66 -1.95 -20.50 5.24
C MET A 66 -1.32 -19.34 4.46
N GLY A 67 -2.02 -18.21 4.39
CA GLY A 67 -1.49 -16.93 3.93
C GLY A 67 -1.25 -16.78 2.41
N GLN A 68 -0.79 -17.81 1.70
CA GLN A 68 -0.54 -17.76 0.26
C GLN A 68 -1.19 -18.91 -0.49
N PHE A 69 -1.77 -18.59 -1.64
CA PHE A 69 -2.52 -19.54 -2.45
C PHE A 69 -2.21 -19.38 -3.93
N THR A 70 -1.98 -20.50 -4.61
CA THR A 70 -1.86 -20.52 -6.06
C THR A 70 -3.25 -20.74 -6.67
N VAL A 71 -3.83 -19.67 -7.20
CA VAL A 71 -5.19 -19.67 -7.74
C VAL A 71 -5.15 -19.64 -9.27
N PRO A 72 -5.85 -20.55 -9.97
CA PRO A 72 -5.98 -20.50 -11.42
C PRO A 72 -6.95 -19.38 -11.84
N LEU A 73 -6.39 -18.26 -12.33
CA LEU A 73 -7.13 -17.12 -12.85
C LEU A 73 -7.03 -17.10 -14.38
N GLY A 74 -8.10 -17.54 -15.04
CA GLY A 74 -8.13 -17.68 -16.50
C GLY A 74 -7.17 -18.76 -16.99
N LYS A 75 -6.16 -18.36 -17.79
CA LYS A 75 -5.12 -19.28 -18.32
C LYS A 75 -3.83 -19.27 -17.49
N GLN A 76 -3.75 -18.44 -16.44
CA GLN A 76 -2.56 -18.27 -15.63
C GLN A 76 -2.80 -18.78 -14.21
N GLN A 77 -1.72 -19.19 -13.55
CA GLN A 77 -1.73 -19.39 -12.09
C GLN A 77 -1.17 -18.13 -11.43
N SER A 78 -1.88 -17.62 -10.45
CA SER A 78 -1.51 -16.41 -9.71
C SER A 78 -1.27 -16.78 -8.25
N CYS A 79 -0.13 -16.34 -7.70
CA CYS A 79 0.15 -16.45 -6.28
C CYS A 79 -0.54 -15.27 -5.58
N LEU A 80 -1.64 -15.55 -4.89
CA LEU A 80 -2.42 -14.56 -4.15
C LEU A 80 -2.12 -14.66 -2.67
N THR A 81 -2.15 -13.52 -1.99
CA THR A 81 -2.00 -13.43 -0.53
C THR A 81 -3.38 -13.28 0.11
N VAL A 82 -3.62 -14.03 1.19
CA VAL A 82 -4.82 -13.97 2.00
C VAL A 82 -4.45 -13.45 3.38
N SER A 83 -5.13 -12.40 3.82
CA SER A 83 -4.86 -11.72 5.10
C SER A 83 -6.16 -11.38 5.82
N PRO A 84 -6.14 -11.11 7.13
CA PRO A 84 -7.34 -10.72 7.86
C PRO A 84 -7.94 -9.43 7.28
N TYR A 85 -9.25 -9.42 7.04
CA TYR A 85 -9.91 -8.21 6.59
C TYR A 85 -10.25 -7.31 7.78
N MET A 86 -9.77 -6.07 7.74
CA MET A 86 -10.12 -5.03 8.71
C MET A 86 -10.85 -3.90 8.02
N SER A 87 -12.07 -3.60 8.49
CA SER A 87 -12.84 -2.43 8.07
C SER A 87 -13.10 -1.54 9.27
N GLY A 88 -12.93 -0.24 9.08
CA GLY A 88 -13.14 0.74 10.13
C GLY A 88 -13.24 2.14 9.54
N LYS A 89 -13.92 3.02 10.27
CA LYS A 89 -13.92 4.45 9.97
C LYS A 89 -12.76 5.09 10.73
N ILE A 90 -11.92 5.85 10.04
CA ILE A 90 -10.94 6.71 10.70
C ILE A 90 -11.73 7.75 11.50
N GLN A 91 -11.75 7.61 12.82
CA GLN A 91 -12.48 8.54 13.70
C GLN A 91 -11.72 9.86 13.88
N LYS A 92 -10.39 9.80 13.79
CA LYS A 92 -9.51 10.93 14.06
C LYS A 92 -8.19 10.75 13.32
N ALA A 93 -7.85 11.74 12.48
CA ALA A 93 -6.52 11.92 11.91
C ALA A 93 -6.09 13.35 12.22
N GLU A 94 -5.03 13.50 13.02
CA GLU A 94 -4.45 14.81 13.32
C GLU A 94 -3.10 14.93 12.63
N VAL A 95 -2.95 15.96 11.80
CA VAL A 95 -1.65 16.39 11.29
C VAL A 95 -1.18 17.52 12.18
N ARG A 96 -0.03 17.33 12.85
CA ARG A 96 0.58 18.36 13.68
C ARG A 96 1.87 18.83 13.01
N PRO A 97 2.03 20.13 12.71
CA PRO A 97 3.32 20.64 12.32
C PRO A 97 4.25 20.52 13.53
N GLN A 98 5.39 19.86 13.32
CA GLN A 98 6.44 19.78 14.32
C GLN A 98 7.63 20.59 13.83
N PRO A 99 8.19 21.50 14.63
CA PRO A 99 9.40 22.20 14.25
C PRO A 99 10.54 21.20 14.10
N VAL A 100 11.23 21.26 12.96
CA VAL A 100 12.43 20.47 12.69
C VAL A 100 13.61 21.45 12.72
N PRO A 101 14.31 21.59 13.87
CA PRO A 101 15.24 22.69 14.10
C PRO A 101 16.47 22.68 13.17
N GLN A 102 16.74 21.55 12.50
CA GLN A 102 17.88 21.33 11.62
C GLN A 102 17.48 21.28 10.14
N SER A 103 16.28 21.73 9.79
CA SER A 103 15.79 21.71 8.41
C SER A 103 15.35 23.10 7.95
N VAL A 104 15.67 23.40 6.70
CA VAL A 104 15.25 24.64 6.03
C VAL A 104 14.43 24.28 4.79
N LEU A 105 13.36 25.03 4.56
CA LEU A 105 12.54 24.90 3.36
C LEU A 105 12.92 26.02 2.37
N VAL A 106 13.42 25.63 1.20
CA VAL A 106 13.77 26.57 0.12
C VAL A 106 12.63 26.57 -0.89
N LEU A 107 12.00 27.72 -1.09
CA LEU A 107 10.84 27.91 -1.98
C LEU A 107 11.20 28.82 -3.16
N ASN A 108 10.33 28.81 -4.18
CA ASN A 108 10.45 29.63 -5.39
C ASN A 108 11.74 29.37 -6.19
N ILE A 109 12.18 28.12 -6.22
CA ILE A 109 13.29 27.70 -7.08
C ILE A 109 12.79 27.70 -8.53
N PRO A 110 13.44 28.44 -9.44
CA PRO A 110 13.06 28.44 -10.85
C PRO A 110 13.29 27.06 -11.49
N ASP A 111 12.37 26.64 -12.35
CA ASP A 111 12.43 25.36 -13.08
C ASP A 111 13.38 25.47 -14.28
N VAL A 112 14.68 25.63 -13.99
CA VAL A 112 15.74 25.83 -14.98
C VAL A 112 16.85 24.79 -14.89
N LEU A 113 16.81 23.94 -13.85
CA LEU A 113 17.76 22.87 -13.58
C LEU A 113 17.00 21.57 -13.40
N ASP A 114 17.60 20.46 -13.80
CA ASP A 114 17.05 19.16 -13.49
C ASP A 114 17.20 18.83 -11.99
N SER A 115 16.47 17.82 -11.50
CA SER A 115 16.43 17.51 -10.07
C SER A 115 17.80 17.11 -9.48
N PRO A 116 18.64 16.30 -10.15
CA PRO A 116 19.99 15.98 -9.68
C PRO A 116 20.91 17.20 -9.62
N GLU A 117 20.98 18.01 -10.69
CA GLU A 117 21.86 19.19 -10.71
C GLU A 117 21.45 20.22 -9.67
N LEU A 118 20.14 20.42 -9.49
CA LEU A 118 19.63 21.31 -8.46
C LEU A 118 19.98 20.83 -7.05
N GLN A 119 19.91 19.53 -6.77
CA GLN A 119 20.30 18.98 -5.47
C GLN A 119 21.78 19.24 -5.18
N ASP A 120 22.67 18.94 -6.13
CA ASP A 120 24.10 19.16 -6.00
C ASP A 120 24.44 20.65 -5.76
N ILE A 121 23.79 21.55 -6.51
CA ILE A 121 24.02 22.99 -6.38
C ILE A 121 23.57 23.50 -5.00
N LEU A 122 22.41 23.04 -4.51
CA LEU A 122 21.90 23.42 -3.20
C LEU A 122 22.79 22.87 -2.09
N GLU A 123 23.20 21.61 -2.18
CA GLU A 123 24.12 21.00 -1.22
C GLU A 123 25.43 21.77 -1.15
N ILE A 124 26.08 22.02 -2.29
CA ILE A 124 27.32 22.82 -2.37
C ILE A 124 27.10 24.24 -1.85
N HIS A 125 25.93 24.84 -2.06
CA HIS A 125 25.61 26.16 -1.53
C HIS A 125 25.57 26.15 0.00
N PHE A 126 24.85 25.20 0.59
CA PHE A 126 24.64 25.10 2.04
C PHE A 126 25.79 24.43 2.78
N GLN A 127 26.72 23.76 2.11
CA GLN A 127 27.98 23.30 2.72
C GLN A 127 29.01 24.40 2.93
N LYS A 128 28.86 25.57 2.29
CA LYS A 128 29.84 26.66 2.39
C LYS A 128 29.61 27.51 3.64
N PRO A 129 30.57 27.56 4.59
CA PRO A 129 30.43 28.39 5.79
C PRO A 129 30.31 29.89 5.47
N THR A 130 30.93 30.34 4.37
CA THR A 130 30.86 31.72 3.89
C THR A 130 29.45 32.14 3.44
N ARG A 131 28.53 31.19 3.25
CA ARG A 131 27.12 31.42 2.89
C ARG A 131 26.18 31.18 4.07
N GLY A 132 26.71 31.10 5.29
CA GLY A 132 25.92 30.77 6.49
C GLY A 132 25.52 29.29 6.55
N GLY A 133 26.21 28.45 5.76
CA GLY A 133 26.01 27.02 5.68
C GLY A 133 26.78 26.20 6.72
N GLY A 134 26.62 24.89 6.68
CA GLY A 134 27.28 23.91 7.55
C GLY A 134 27.21 22.52 6.94
N GLU A 135 27.44 21.47 7.73
CA GLU A 135 27.29 20.11 7.23
C GLU A 135 25.84 19.85 6.80
N VAL A 136 25.67 19.34 5.58
CA VAL A 136 24.37 19.02 4.99
C VAL A 136 24.21 17.50 5.02
N GLU A 137 23.23 17.02 5.78
CA GLU A 137 22.94 15.57 5.89
C GLU A 137 22.19 15.04 4.67
N ALA A 138 21.23 15.82 4.14
CA ALA A 138 20.45 15.45 2.97
C ALA A 138 19.81 16.69 2.31
N VAL A 139 19.58 16.59 0.99
CA VAL A 139 18.77 17.54 0.22
C VAL A 139 17.65 16.76 -0.48
N THR A 140 16.42 17.27 -0.42
CA THR A 140 15.29 16.70 -1.15
C THR A 140 14.55 17.82 -1.87
N VAL A 141 14.35 17.64 -3.17
CA VAL A 141 13.65 18.60 -4.03
C VAL A 141 12.29 18.03 -4.40
N VAL A 142 11.25 18.87 -4.28
CA VAL A 142 9.90 18.57 -4.77
C VAL A 142 9.61 19.50 -5.95
N PRO A 143 9.64 19.01 -7.20
CA PRO A 143 9.39 19.81 -8.40
C PRO A 143 7.98 20.43 -8.41
N PRO A 144 7.80 21.59 -9.10
CA PRO A 144 6.48 22.18 -9.31
C PRO A 144 5.52 21.17 -9.97
N GLY A 145 4.31 21.06 -9.41
CA GLY A 145 3.28 20.15 -9.93
C GLY A 145 3.43 18.68 -9.50
N GLN A 146 4.53 18.30 -8.86
CA GLN A 146 4.65 16.99 -8.21
C GLN A 146 4.02 17.00 -6.81
N ARG A 147 3.46 15.84 -6.42
CA ARG A 147 2.91 15.59 -5.08
C ARG A 147 3.77 14.53 -4.41
N GLY A 148 4.21 14.78 -3.18
CA GLY A 148 4.85 13.77 -2.34
C GLY A 148 3.80 12.85 -1.70
N LEU A 149 4.07 11.54 -1.71
CA LEU A 149 3.25 10.54 -1.02
C LEU A 149 3.90 10.23 0.34
N ALA A 150 3.21 10.55 1.43
CA ALA A 150 3.60 10.09 2.75
C ALA A 150 3.03 8.69 2.99
N VAL A 151 3.89 7.67 2.94
CA VAL A 151 3.53 6.30 3.32
C VAL A 151 3.97 6.08 4.76
N PHE A 152 3.00 6.00 5.67
CA PHE A 152 3.27 5.68 7.07
C PHE A 152 3.42 4.17 7.21
N THR A 153 4.59 3.71 7.65
CA THR A 153 4.72 2.36 8.17
C THR A 153 4.32 2.35 9.63
N SER A 154 3.62 1.31 10.05
CA SER A 154 3.32 1.04 11.45
C SER A 154 4.62 0.65 12.16
N LYS A 155 5.44 1.63 12.56
CA LYS A 155 6.37 1.41 13.65
C LYS A 155 5.60 1.53 14.96
N SER A 156 5.18 0.37 15.46
CA SER A 156 4.85 0.17 16.86
C SER A 156 6.07 0.58 17.70
N GLY A 157 5.91 1.58 18.55
CA GLY A 157 6.90 2.03 19.52
C GLY A 157 6.18 2.79 20.63
#